data_AF-A0A2X4V3T4-F1
#
_entry.id   AF-A0A2X4V3T4-F1
#
_cell.length_a   1.000
_cell.length_b   1.000
_cell.length_c   1.000
_cell.angle_alpha   90.00
_cell.angle_beta   90.00
_cell.angle_gamma   90.00
#
_symmetry.space_group_name_H-M   'P 1'
#
loop_
_entity.id
_entity.type
_entity.pdbx_description
1 polymer ?
#
loop_
_entity_poly.entity_id
_entity_poly.type
_entity_poly.pdbx_seq_one_letter_code
_entity_poly.pdbx_strand_id
1 'polypeptide(L)'
;MNARQLKILLPAASLLCALSLVSCHTTQEGDTQTKKKTDGIHYGQLTNYGEKRIANLANRLTNARSQSVHIVQLGDSHTAADFFSGQLRARLQQRFGDGGPGFVSPLAVPGQRHGLVGFNQEKKAWQLYTSRKDARGDFPIGGLIASPDAEQAHVTLRLYSKDTSPYLVSALYRASGDTSLAFGGRTLSLTDTHGQWTFSPTTQLTFPTEIAASRQGNLALGGWLIQAPQPGVMLTPLGINGATLTMVDKWQPQWIDTLVELKPDMVILAYGTNEAFNDTLDLAQYQSQLEQKISTIRQALPNAAVLLVGPSDSIKNRKGESCQDMQPTRLSGVIEAQKAAAQSQRALFWDWRAFMGGECAVTRWADAGDARPDGVHLSQNGYKRSADGLFEQLMDLLGR
;
A
#
# COMPACT_ATOMS: atom_id res chain seq x y z
N MET A 1 59.53 16.08 75.49
CA MET A 1 59.94 15.48 76.78
C MET A 1 58.72 14.84 77.42
N ASN A 2 58.82 13.52 77.66
CA ASN A 2 58.11 12.63 78.60
C ASN A 2 57.31 13.28 79.73
N ALA A 3 56.31 12.68 80.37
CA ALA A 3 55.57 11.41 80.26
C ALA A 3 54.55 11.40 81.43
N ARG A 4 53.47 10.61 81.33
CA ARG A 4 53.16 9.54 82.31
C ARG A 4 51.83 8.83 81.98
N GLN A 5 51.93 7.51 81.91
CA GLN A 5 50.85 6.54 81.85
C GLN A 5 50.20 6.35 83.23
N LEU A 6 48.93 5.94 83.26
CA LEU A 6 48.41 5.05 84.29
C LEU A 6 47.29 4.14 83.71
N LYS A 7 47.46 2.84 83.91
CA LYS A 7 46.49 1.75 83.64
C LYS A 7 45.66 1.50 84.90
N ILE A 8 44.38 1.16 84.77
CA ILE A 8 43.61 0.38 85.77
C ILE A 8 42.68 -0.61 85.06
N LEU A 9 42.56 -1.81 85.65
CA LEU A 9 41.85 -3.02 85.21
C LEU A 9 40.36 -3.08 85.63
N LEU A 10 39.58 -3.85 84.83
CA LEU A 10 38.39 -4.76 85.04
C LEU A 10 37.72 -4.91 86.44
N PRO A 11 36.50 -5.52 86.61
CA PRO A 11 35.70 -6.39 85.70
C PRO A 11 34.15 -6.19 85.70
N ALA A 12 33.40 -6.92 84.84
CA ALA A 12 32.24 -7.77 85.25
C ALA A 12 31.41 -8.35 84.07
N ALA A 13 31.25 -9.68 84.14
CA ALA A 13 30.06 -10.50 83.87
C ALA A 13 29.44 -10.61 82.46
N SER A 14 29.53 -11.85 81.97
CA SER A 14 28.85 -12.46 80.81
C SER A 14 27.36 -12.75 81.06
N LEU A 15 26.52 -12.63 80.02
CA LEU A 15 25.47 -13.63 79.74
C LEU A 15 25.16 -13.65 78.23
N LEU A 16 25.23 -14.86 77.65
CA LEU A 16 24.96 -15.21 76.25
C LEU A 16 23.46 -15.27 75.95
N CYS A 17 23.08 -14.78 74.76
CA CYS A 17 22.23 -15.53 73.82
C CYS A 17 22.32 -14.88 72.43
N ALA A 18 22.95 -15.57 71.49
CA ALA A 18 23.01 -15.18 70.08
C ALA A 18 21.83 -15.82 69.33
N LEU A 19 20.97 -14.99 68.75
CA LEU A 19 19.99 -15.37 67.74
C LEU A 19 20.51 -14.87 66.40
N SER A 20 20.80 -15.80 65.51
CA SER A 20 21.19 -15.59 64.12
C SER A 20 20.02 -15.00 63.33
N LEU A 21 20.11 -13.73 62.93
CA LEU A 21 19.30 -13.16 61.86
C LEU A 21 20.12 -13.18 60.57
N VAL A 22 19.74 -14.09 59.68
CA VAL A 22 20.20 -14.16 58.29
C VAL A 22 19.66 -12.92 57.58
N SER A 23 20.56 -12.01 57.21
CA SER A 23 20.26 -10.89 56.33
C SER A 23 20.26 -11.38 54.88
N CYS A 24 19.09 -11.40 54.25
CA CYS A 24 18.97 -11.61 52.80
C CYS A 24 19.57 -10.41 52.06
N HIS A 25 20.71 -10.62 51.39
CA HIS A 25 21.13 -9.76 50.30
C HIS A 25 20.21 -10.02 49.10
N THR A 26 19.29 -9.10 48.85
CA THR A 26 18.52 -9.07 47.61
C THR A 26 19.40 -8.48 46.51
N THR A 27 20.02 -9.33 45.71
CA THR A 27 20.57 -8.97 44.41
C THR A 27 19.44 -8.44 43.54
N GLN A 28 19.53 -7.17 43.12
CA GLN A 28 18.72 -6.65 42.01
C GLN A 28 19.17 -7.34 40.73
N GLU A 29 18.52 -8.44 40.38
CA GLU A 29 18.50 -8.92 39.00
C GLU A 29 17.75 -7.90 38.15
N GLY A 30 18.45 -7.33 37.18
CA GLY A 30 17.84 -6.49 36.16
C GLY A 30 16.85 -7.33 35.36
N ASP A 31 15.56 -7.13 35.63
CA ASP A 31 14.46 -7.67 34.84
C ASP A 31 14.49 -7.00 33.45
N THR A 32 15.34 -7.52 32.57
CA THR A 32 15.21 -7.31 31.13
C THR A 32 14.01 -8.12 30.70
N GLN A 33 12.81 -7.58 30.97
CA GLN A 33 11.60 -7.98 30.27
C GLN A 33 11.82 -7.68 28.79
N THR A 34 12.39 -8.65 28.09
CA THR A 34 12.16 -8.82 26.67
C THR A 34 10.65 -8.91 26.51
N LYS A 35 10.00 -7.78 26.20
CA LYS A 35 8.60 -7.75 25.79
C LYS A 35 8.47 -8.84 24.74
N LYS A 36 7.83 -9.97 25.09
CA LYS A 36 7.49 -11.00 24.12
C LYS A 36 6.75 -10.29 23.00
N LYS A 37 7.43 -10.17 21.85
CA LYS A 37 6.82 -9.73 20.60
C LYS A 37 5.58 -10.59 20.42
N THR A 38 4.40 -9.98 20.47
CA THR A 38 3.16 -10.71 20.25
C THR A 38 3.17 -11.18 18.80
N ASP A 39 3.03 -12.48 18.54
CA ASP A 39 3.05 -13.07 17.19
C ASP A 39 1.88 -12.60 16.30
N GLY A 40 0.95 -11.81 16.86
CA GLY A 40 -0.23 -11.28 16.19
C GLY A 40 -1.42 -12.22 16.34
N ILE A 41 -2.57 -11.81 15.81
CA ILE A 41 -3.76 -12.68 15.68
C ILE A 41 -3.87 -13.09 14.21
N HIS A 42 -3.94 -14.38 13.94
CA HIS A 42 -3.93 -14.93 12.59
C HIS A 42 -5.33 -15.29 12.09
N TYR A 43 -5.59 -14.99 10.82
CA TYR A 43 -6.78 -15.31 10.04
C TYR A 43 -6.29 -15.94 8.75
N GLY A 44 -5.98 -17.24 8.79
CA GLY A 44 -5.21 -17.89 7.73
C GLY A 44 -3.79 -17.29 7.61
N GLN A 45 -3.47 -16.71 6.45
CA GLN A 45 -2.18 -16.05 6.18
C GLN A 45 -2.20 -14.54 6.42
N LEU A 46 -3.35 -14.00 6.85
CA LEU A 46 -3.47 -12.62 7.31
C LEU A 46 -3.17 -12.56 8.81
N THR A 47 -2.22 -11.73 9.19
CA THR A 47 -1.87 -11.48 10.60
C THR A 47 -2.22 -10.05 10.97
N ASN A 48 -2.92 -9.89 12.09
CA ASN A 48 -3.16 -8.60 12.72
C ASN A 48 -2.18 -8.37 13.87
N TYR A 49 -1.21 -7.48 13.69
CA TYR A 49 -0.23 -7.10 14.73
C TYR A 49 -0.72 -5.96 15.64
N GLY A 50 -2.02 -5.73 15.73
CA GLY A 50 -2.63 -4.68 16.56
C GLY A 50 -3.10 -3.45 15.79
N GLU A 51 -3.56 -3.64 14.55
CA GLU A 51 -4.15 -2.61 13.69
C GLU A 51 -5.48 -2.11 14.25
N LYS A 52 -5.42 -1.07 15.10
CA LYS A 52 -6.59 -0.51 15.79
C LYS A 52 -7.65 0.11 14.86
N ARG A 53 -7.25 0.58 13.67
CA ARG A 53 -8.19 1.21 12.71
C ARG A 53 -9.02 0.18 11.95
N ILE A 54 -8.77 -1.13 12.13
CA ILE A 54 -9.57 -2.18 11.51
C ILE A 54 -11.04 -2.11 11.95
N ALA A 55 -11.31 -1.70 13.19
CA ALA A 55 -12.68 -1.54 13.69
C ALA A 55 -13.42 -0.39 12.98
N ASN A 56 -12.72 0.70 12.67
CA ASN A 56 -13.27 1.81 11.87
C ASN A 56 -13.59 1.33 10.44
N LEU A 57 -12.64 0.65 9.79
CA LEU A 57 -12.87 0.07 8.48
C LEU A 57 -14.08 -0.90 8.49
N ALA A 58 -14.18 -1.76 9.51
CA ALA A 58 -15.32 -2.65 9.69
C ALA A 58 -16.64 -1.87 9.76
N ASN A 59 -16.70 -0.82 10.59
CA ASN A 59 -17.91 0.00 10.72
C ASN A 59 -18.30 0.64 9.39
N ARG A 60 -17.33 1.23 8.68
CA ARG A 60 -17.59 1.87 7.39
C ARG A 60 -18.03 0.87 6.34
N LEU A 61 -17.45 -0.33 6.30
CA LEU A 61 -17.90 -1.41 5.40
C LEU A 61 -19.34 -1.85 5.68
N THR A 62 -19.78 -1.95 6.95
CA THR A 62 -21.21 -2.21 7.26
C THR A 62 -22.12 -1.20 6.58
N ASN A 63 -21.68 0.06 6.58
CA ASN A 63 -22.46 1.21 6.18
C ASN A 63 -22.08 1.70 4.79
N ALA A 64 -21.39 0.87 3.98
CA ALA A 64 -20.81 1.28 2.71
C ALA A 64 -21.84 1.82 1.72
N ARG A 65 -23.10 1.37 1.83
CA ARG A 65 -24.23 1.81 1.01
C ARG A 65 -24.79 3.18 1.38
N SER A 66 -24.39 3.75 2.52
CA SER A 66 -24.73 5.12 2.93
C SER A 66 -23.52 6.04 3.02
N GLN A 67 -22.32 5.48 3.14
CA GLN A 67 -21.05 6.20 3.14
C GLN A 67 -20.01 5.41 2.35
N SER A 68 -19.49 5.98 1.26
CA SER A 68 -18.53 5.25 0.43
C SER A 68 -17.27 4.86 1.22
N VAL A 69 -16.73 3.69 0.91
CA VAL A 69 -15.46 3.20 1.44
C VAL A 69 -14.42 3.27 0.34
N HIS A 70 -13.24 3.81 0.63
CA HIS A 70 -12.17 3.88 -0.36
C HIS A 70 -10.93 3.13 0.11
N ILE A 71 -10.49 2.17 -0.68
CA ILE A 71 -9.23 1.44 -0.47
C ILE A 71 -8.25 1.87 -1.56
N VAL A 72 -7.03 2.24 -1.18
CA VAL A 72 -5.95 2.56 -2.12
C VAL A 72 -4.85 1.50 -1.99
N GLN A 73 -4.47 0.88 -3.10
CA GLN A 73 -3.38 -0.09 -3.17
C GLN A 73 -2.21 0.50 -3.95
N LEU A 74 -1.10 0.75 -3.26
CA LEU A 74 0.19 1.11 -3.86
C LEU A 74 0.98 -0.18 -4.09
N GLY A 75 1.47 -0.42 -5.31
CA GLY A 75 2.21 -1.66 -5.56
C GLY A 75 3.01 -1.73 -6.85
N ASP A 76 3.45 -2.94 -7.16
CA ASP A 76 4.30 -3.26 -8.31
C ASP A 76 3.50 -3.76 -9.54
N SER A 77 4.11 -4.62 -10.37
CA SER A 77 3.48 -5.22 -11.55
C SER A 77 2.26 -6.09 -11.22
N HIS A 78 2.20 -6.72 -10.04
CA HIS A 78 1.04 -7.51 -9.62
C HIS A 78 -0.20 -6.63 -9.43
N THR A 79 0.02 -5.40 -8.95
CA THR A 79 -1.02 -4.36 -8.82
C THR A 79 -1.35 -3.74 -10.18
N ALA A 80 -0.32 -3.45 -11.00
CA ALA A 80 -0.48 -2.81 -12.31
C ALA A 80 -1.23 -3.70 -13.34
N ALA A 81 -1.25 -5.01 -13.11
CA ALA A 81 -2.03 -5.96 -13.90
C ALA A 81 -3.55 -5.88 -13.61
N ASP A 82 -3.95 -5.29 -12.48
CA ASP A 82 -5.35 -5.12 -12.02
C ASP A 82 -6.19 -6.41 -12.06
N PHE A 83 -5.55 -7.58 -12.01
CA PHE A 83 -6.24 -8.86 -11.86
C PHE A 83 -6.44 -9.21 -10.39
N PHE A 84 -5.40 -9.00 -9.57
CA PHE A 84 -5.50 -9.16 -8.12
C PHE A 84 -6.40 -8.08 -7.51
N SER A 85 -6.00 -6.81 -7.69
CA SER A 85 -6.75 -5.66 -7.19
C SER A 85 -8.16 -5.58 -7.77
N GLY A 86 -8.31 -5.88 -9.06
CA GLY A 86 -9.62 -5.91 -9.71
C GLY A 86 -10.55 -7.01 -9.19
N GLN A 87 -10.02 -8.19 -8.85
CA GLN A 87 -10.82 -9.24 -8.22
C GLN A 87 -11.18 -8.86 -6.78
N LEU A 88 -10.22 -8.38 -5.99
CA LEU A 88 -10.48 -7.91 -4.62
C LEU A 88 -11.55 -6.81 -4.61
N ARG A 89 -11.46 -5.86 -5.54
CA ARG A 89 -12.47 -4.83 -5.79
C ARG A 89 -13.84 -5.46 -6.07
N ALA A 90 -13.92 -6.39 -7.01
CA ALA A 90 -15.18 -7.03 -7.39
C ALA A 90 -15.83 -7.76 -6.19
N ARG A 91 -15.05 -8.50 -5.39
CA ARG A 91 -15.54 -9.20 -4.20
C ARG A 91 -16.08 -8.22 -3.14
N LEU A 92 -15.36 -7.13 -2.88
CA LEU A 92 -15.79 -6.08 -1.96
C LEU A 92 -17.04 -5.35 -2.44
N GLN A 93 -17.09 -4.99 -3.73
CA GLN A 93 -18.23 -4.29 -4.33
C GLN A 93 -19.48 -5.17 -4.37
N GLN A 94 -19.33 -6.45 -4.69
CA GLN A 94 -20.42 -7.42 -4.64
C GLN A 94 -21.03 -7.49 -3.24
N ARG A 95 -20.19 -7.45 -2.19
CA ARG A 95 -20.63 -7.57 -0.81
C ARG A 95 -21.19 -6.27 -0.24
N PHE A 96 -20.53 -5.15 -0.49
CA PHE A 96 -20.76 -3.89 0.23
C PHE A 96 -21.34 -2.77 -0.65
N GLY A 97 -21.53 -3.02 -1.95
CA GLY A 97 -22.01 -2.04 -2.93
C GLY A 97 -20.88 -1.53 -3.83
N ASP A 98 -21.21 -1.23 -5.09
CA ASP A 98 -20.27 -0.70 -6.07
C ASP A 98 -20.16 0.83 -5.93
N GLY A 99 -19.02 1.31 -5.40
CA GLY A 99 -18.71 2.73 -5.28
C GLY A 99 -18.08 3.32 -6.54
N GLY A 100 -17.91 2.54 -7.61
CA GLY A 100 -17.28 2.93 -8.86
C GLY A 100 -15.79 2.56 -8.97
N PRO A 101 -15.13 2.95 -10.07
CA PRO A 101 -13.75 2.57 -10.36
C PRO A 101 -12.70 3.08 -9.37
N GLY A 102 -12.97 4.21 -8.70
CA GLY A 102 -11.96 4.92 -7.91
C GLY A 102 -11.06 5.78 -8.80
N PHE A 103 -9.83 6.01 -8.35
CA PHE A 103 -8.84 6.79 -9.08
C PHE A 103 -8.14 5.94 -10.14
N VAL A 104 -8.15 6.42 -11.39
CA VAL A 104 -7.58 5.73 -12.56
C VAL A 104 -6.58 6.64 -13.29
N SER A 105 -5.75 6.04 -14.14
CA SER A 105 -4.74 6.77 -14.93
C SER A 105 -5.36 7.86 -15.83
N PRO A 106 -4.58 8.87 -16.24
CA PRO A 106 -5.10 9.93 -17.09
C PRO A 106 -5.37 9.45 -18.51
N LEU A 107 -4.58 8.47 -18.99
CA LEU A 107 -4.62 7.85 -20.32
C LEU A 107 -4.37 6.33 -20.19
N ALA A 108 -4.54 5.55 -21.27
CA ALA A 108 -4.02 4.18 -21.28
C ALA A 108 -2.49 4.18 -21.16
N VAL A 109 -1.99 3.41 -20.20
CA VAL A 109 -0.55 3.26 -19.91
C VAL A 109 -0.02 1.96 -20.52
N PRO A 110 0.98 2.02 -21.42
CA PRO A 110 1.54 0.82 -22.04
C PRO A 110 2.04 -0.20 -21.01
N GLY A 111 1.54 -1.43 -21.10
CA GLY A 111 1.93 -2.54 -20.23
C GLY A 111 1.23 -2.58 -18.86
N GLN A 112 0.27 -1.68 -18.61
CA GLN A 112 -0.62 -1.75 -17.44
C GLN A 112 -2.06 -2.00 -17.89
N ARG A 113 -2.91 -2.44 -16.96
CA ARG A 113 -4.31 -2.76 -17.23
C ARG A 113 -5.22 -1.95 -16.30
N HIS A 114 -6.34 -1.49 -16.86
CA HIS A 114 -7.45 -0.90 -16.11
C HIS A 114 -8.69 -1.77 -16.31
N GLY A 115 -9.12 -2.45 -15.26
CA GLY A 115 -10.13 -3.49 -15.33
C GLY A 115 -11.56 -3.01 -15.46
N LEU A 116 -11.82 -1.72 -15.20
CA LEU A 116 -13.16 -1.12 -15.26
C LEU A 116 -13.28 0.04 -16.25
N VAL A 117 -12.15 0.58 -16.73
CA VAL A 117 -12.09 1.78 -17.57
C VAL A 117 -11.27 1.49 -18.83
N GLY A 118 -11.84 1.78 -20.00
CA GLY A 118 -11.16 1.81 -21.28
C GLY A 118 -10.82 3.24 -21.68
N PHE A 119 -9.70 3.40 -22.37
CA PHE A 119 -9.20 4.68 -22.86
C PHE A 119 -9.02 4.63 -24.37
N ASN A 120 -9.43 5.68 -25.06
CA ASN A 120 -9.11 5.92 -26.45
C ASN A 120 -8.56 7.33 -26.60
N GLN A 121 -7.24 7.46 -26.63
CA GLN A 121 -6.55 8.75 -26.73
C GLN A 121 -5.89 8.98 -28.10
N GLU A 122 -5.78 10.25 -28.47
CA GLU A 122 -5.04 10.67 -29.67
C GLU A 122 -3.53 10.51 -29.48
N LYS A 123 -2.92 9.53 -30.14
CA LYS A 123 -1.52 9.12 -29.89
C LYS A 123 -0.47 10.24 -30.00
N LYS A 124 -0.72 11.27 -30.81
CA LYS A 124 0.22 12.39 -31.05
C LYS A 124 -0.18 13.68 -30.33
N ALA A 125 -1.35 13.71 -29.69
CA ALA A 125 -1.82 14.90 -28.99
C ALA A 125 -1.41 14.91 -27.52
N TRP A 126 -0.81 13.82 -27.02
CA TRP A 126 -0.46 13.64 -25.61
C TRP A 126 1.00 13.23 -25.44
N GLN A 127 1.65 13.81 -24.44
CA GLN A 127 2.88 13.30 -23.85
C GLN A 127 2.55 12.58 -22.54
N LEU A 128 2.94 11.32 -22.42
CA LEU A 128 2.74 10.50 -21.21
C LEU A 128 4.09 10.21 -20.55
N TYR A 129 4.26 10.69 -19.33
CA TYR A 129 5.42 10.41 -18.48
C TYR A 129 5.06 9.43 -17.37
N THR A 130 6.03 8.61 -16.99
CA THR A 130 5.90 7.60 -15.94
C THR A 130 7.11 7.65 -15.00
N SER A 131 6.91 7.59 -13.68
CA SER A 131 8.02 7.58 -12.71
C SER A 131 8.92 6.34 -12.85
N ARG A 132 8.45 5.32 -13.58
CA ARG A 132 9.23 4.15 -13.99
C ARG A 132 10.36 4.51 -14.95
N LYS A 133 10.10 5.34 -15.96
CA LYS A 133 11.01 5.57 -17.08
C LYS A 133 11.65 6.95 -17.07
N ASP A 134 10.93 7.95 -16.57
CA ASP A 134 11.30 9.35 -16.72
C ASP A 134 11.90 9.89 -15.42
N ALA A 135 12.95 10.69 -15.55
CA ALA A 135 13.59 11.38 -14.44
C ALA A 135 12.92 12.75 -14.23
N ARG A 136 11.86 12.78 -13.43
CA ARG A 136 11.16 14.01 -13.03
C ARG A 136 10.90 14.00 -11.53
N GLY A 137 10.87 15.18 -10.90
CA GLY A 137 10.59 15.33 -9.46
C GLY A 137 9.15 15.71 -9.15
N ASP A 138 8.26 15.71 -10.15
CA ASP A 138 6.93 16.31 -10.08
C ASP A 138 5.78 15.34 -10.34
N PHE A 139 6.07 14.04 -10.25
CA PHE A 139 5.05 13.02 -10.34
C PHE A 139 4.07 13.11 -9.17
N PRO A 140 2.75 13.07 -9.43
CA PRO A 140 1.75 12.97 -8.38
C PRO A 140 1.61 11.53 -7.88
N ILE A 141 0.68 11.32 -6.94
CA ILE A 141 0.22 9.98 -6.59
C ILE A 141 -0.12 9.16 -7.85
N GLY A 142 0.36 7.93 -7.91
CA GLY A 142 0.20 7.04 -9.06
C GLY A 142 1.34 7.13 -10.09
N GLY A 143 2.22 8.14 -10.02
CA GLY A 143 3.45 8.18 -10.80
C GLY A 143 3.26 8.40 -12.30
N LEU A 144 2.17 9.07 -12.70
CA LEU A 144 1.80 9.31 -14.09
C LEU A 144 1.55 10.80 -14.33
N ILE A 145 1.97 11.29 -15.49
CA ILE A 145 1.65 12.64 -15.97
C ILE A 145 1.27 12.55 -17.44
N ALA A 146 0.08 13.02 -17.80
CA ALA A 146 -0.32 13.26 -19.17
C ALA A 146 -0.39 14.77 -19.43
N SER A 147 0.36 15.25 -20.42
CA SER A 147 0.35 16.65 -20.84
C SER A 147 -0.15 16.77 -22.28
N PRO A 148 -1.06 17.69 -22.59
CA PRO A 148 -1.45 17.99 -23.96
C PRO A 148 -0.26 18.54 -24.76
N ASP A 149 -0.02 17.97 -25.94
CA ASP A 149 0.97 18.47 -26.92
C ASP A 149 0.29 19.24 -28.06
N ALA A 150 -0.97 18.90 -28.36
CA ALA A 150 -1.85 19.67 -29.24
C ALA A 150 -2.61 20.77 -28.47
N GLU A 151 -3.08 21.82 -29.15
CA GLU A 151 -3.89 22.90 -28.56
C GLU A 151 -5.10 22.37 -27.78
N GLN A 152 -5.74 21.33 -28.33
CA GLN A 152 -6.74 20.51 -27.66
C GLN A 152 -6.36 19.05 -27.87
N ALA A 153 -6.12 18.32 -26.78
CA ALA A 153 -5.81 16.90 -26.83
C ALA A 153 -7.01 16.08 -26.35
N HIS A 154 -7.48 15.14 -27.17
CA HIS A 154 -8.70 14.38 -26.84
C HIS A 154 -8.38 13.00 -26.26
N VAL A 155 -9.18 12.61 -25.27
CA VAL A 155 -9.27 11.23 -24.77
C VAL A 155 -10.72 10.87 -24.50
N THR A 156 -11.17 9.73 -25.02
CA THR A 156 -12.45 9.13 -24.63
C THR A 156 -12.23 8.14 -23.50
N LEU A 157 -12.93 8.33 -22.40
CA LEU A 157 -13.06 7.36 -21.32
C LEU A 157 -14.34 6.54 -21.50
N ARG A 158 -14.26 5.23 -21.25
CA ARG A 158 -15.41 4.31 -21.29
C ARG A 158 -15.42 3.44 -20.05
N LEU A 159 -16.54 3.34 -19.36
CA LEU A 159 -16.72 2.32 -18.33
C LEU A 159 -17.15 1.00 -18.98
N TYR A 160 -16.62 -0.12 -18.48
CA TYR A 160 -17.10 -1.45 -18.88
C TYR A 160 -18.41 -1.86 -18.19
N SER A 161 -18.82 -1.11 -17.15
CA SER A 161 -20.16 -1.22 -16.57
C SER A 161 -21.23 -0.89 -17.62
N LYS A 162 -22.39 -1.53 -17.49
CA LYS A 162 -23.59 -1.20 -18.28
C LYS A 162 -24.43 -0.09 -17.64
N ASP A 163 -24.02 0.41 -16.47
CA ASP A 163 -24.68 1.52 -15.80
C ASP A 163 -24.54 2.81 -16.62
N THR A 164 -25.68 3.43 -16.93
CA THR A 164 -25.77 4.69 -17.69
C THR A 164 -25.99 5.90 -16.78
N SER A 165 -26.00 5.72 -15.47
CA SER A 165 -26.17 6.79 -14.50
C SER A 165 -24.99 7.78 -14.57
N PRO A 166 -25.19 9.07 -14.26
CA PRO A 166 -24.08 10.02 -14.17
C PRO A 166 -23.14 9.65 -13.01
N TYR A 167 -21.85 9.54 -13.29
CA TYR A 167 -20.79 9.34 -12.30
C TYR A 167 -20.22 10.69 -11.86
N LEU A 168 -19.73 10.75 -10.63
CA LEU A 168 -18.97 11.88 -10.12
C LEU A 168 -17.50 11.74 -10.54
N VAL A 169 -16.98 12.77 -11.22
CA VAL A 169 -15.61 12.76 -11.77
C VAL A 169 -14.85 14.00 -11.34
N SER A 170 -13.64 13.78 -10.81
CA SER A 170 -12.65 14.83 -10.54
C SER A 170 -11.33 14.48 -11.22
N ALA A 171 -10.70 15.45 -11.88
CA ALA A 171 -9.38 15.29 -12.47
C ALA A 171 -8.31 15.62 -11.42
N LEU A 172 -7.30 14.76 -11.24
CA LEU A 172 -6.08 15.19 -10.57
C LEU A 172 -5.27 15.98 -11.59
N TYR A 173 -5.09 17.27 -11.34
CA TYR A 173 -4.45 18.16 -12.30
C TYR A 173 -3.45 19.10 -11.62
N ARG A 174 -2.58 19.67 -12.43
CA ARG A 174 -1.84 20.89 -12.11
C ARG A 174 -1.78 21.79 -13.33
N ALA A 175 -1.63 23.08 -13.08
CA ALA A 175 -1.46 24.10 -14.11
C ALA A 175 -0.53 25.21 -13.60
N SER A 176 0.01 26.00 -14.53
CA SER A 176 0.78 27.23 -14.29
C SER A 176 0.07 28.47 -14.87
N GLY A 177 -1.24 28.36 -15.07
CA GLY A 177 -2.14 29.38 -15.58
C GLY A 177 -3.55 28.80 -15.68
N ASP A 178 -4.56 29.67 -15.72
CA ASP A 178 -5.95 29.23 -15.88
C ASP A 178 -6.12 28.45 -17.19
N THR A 179 -6.90 27.38 -17.13
CA THR A 179 -7.11 26.46 -18.25
C THR A 179 -8.48 25.78 -18.14
N SER A 180 -8.75 24.79 -18.98
CA SER A 180 -10.03 24.07 -18.94
C SER A 180 -9.96 22.65 -19.47
N LEU A 181 -10.94 21.86 -19.05
CA LEU A 181 -11.31 20.58 -19.64
C LEU A 181 -12.70 20.71 -20.26
N ALA A 182 -12.89 20.24 -21.48
CA ALA A 182 -14.20 20.14 -22.09
C ALA A 182 -14.70 18.69 -22.10
N PHE A 183 -15.96 18.49 -21.72
CA PHE A 183 -16.64 17.19 -21.63
C PHE A 183 -17.94 17.24 -22.44
N GLY A 184 -17.96 16.66 -23.65
CA GLY A 184 -19.19 16.48 -24.43
C GLY A 184 -20.12 17.71 -24.50
N GLY A 185 -19.57 18.91 -24.65
CA GLY A 185 -20.31 20.19 -24.71
C GLY A 185 -20.36 21.02 -23.42
N ARG A 186 -19.76 20.56 -22.31
CA ARG A 186 -19.58 21.33 -21.07
C ARG A 186 -18.11 21.68 -20.87
N THR A 187 -17.82 22.84 -20.32
CA THR A 187 -16.44 23.24 -19.97
C THR A 187 -16.30 23.33 -18.46
N LEU A 188 -15.26 22.70 -17.93
CA LEU A 188 -14.81 22.84 -16.56
C LEU A 188 -13.59 23.76 -16.55
N SER A 189 -13.75 24.95 -15.99
CA SER A 189 -12.63 25.86 -15.73
C SER A 189 -11.74 25.27 -14.64
N LEU A 190 -10.44 25.30 -14.89
CA LEU A 190 -9.40 24.89 -13.96
C LEU A 190 -8.54 26.11 -13.65
N THR A 191 -8.41 26.44 -12.37
CA THR A 191 -7.59 27.57 -11.93
C THR A 191 -6.11 27.21 -11.96
N ASP A 192 -5.25 28.22 -12.10
CA ASP A 192 -3.81 28.08 -11.85
C ASP A 192 -3.57 27.46 -10.47
N THR A 193 -2.83 26.35 -10.44
CA THR A 193 -2.46 25.65 -9.19
C THR A 193 -1.05 25.99 -8.74
N HIS A 194 -0.39 26.92 -9.44
CA HIS A 194 1.01 27.29 -9.24
C HIS A 194 1.92 26.04 -9.27
N GLY A 195 1.60 25.11 -10.18
CA GLY A 195 2.32 23.85 -10.36
C GLY A 195 2.05 22.77 -9.31
N GLN A 196 1.20 23.01 -8.31
CA GLN A 196 0.81 22.00 -7.30
C GLN A 196 -0.28 21.10 -7.85
N TRP A 197 -0.28 19.83 -7.43
CA TRP A 197 -1.32 18.89 -7.82
C TRP A 197 -2.51 18.96 -6.87
N THR A 198 -3.72 18.99 -7.43
CA THR A 198 -4.98 18.99 -6.67
C THR A 198 -6.10 18.35 -7.48
N PHE A 199 -7.16 17.91 -6.82
CA PHE A 199 -8.36 17.47 -7.52
C PHE A 199 -9.22 18.64 -7.98
N SER A 200 -9.70 18.58 -9.23
CA SER A 200 -10.68 19.52 -9.76
C SER A 200 -12.00 19.43 -8.98
N PRO A 201 -12.84 20.48 -9.02
CA PRO A 201 -14.24 20.35 -8.63
C PRO A 201 -14.90 19.16 -9.32
N THR A 202 -15.76 18.48 -8.58
CA THR A 202 -16.48 17.30 -9.08
C THR A 202 -17.49 17.70 -10.14
N THR A 203 -17.48 16.98 -11.26
CA THR A 203 -18.47 17.10 -12.33
C THR A 203 -19.24 15.79 -12.51
N GLN A 204 -20.48 15.86 -12.98
CA GLN A 204 -21.29 14.68 -13.30
C GLN A 204 -21.15 14.35 -14.79
N LEU A 205 -20.65 13.16 -15.09
CA LEU A 205 -20.43 12.68 -16.46
C LEU A 205 -21.11 11.33 -16.70
N THR A 206 -21.67 11.15 -17.90
CA THR A 206 -22.13 9.85 -18.40
C THR A 206 -21.07 9.25 -19.31
N PHE A 207 -20.88 7.94 -19.27
CA PHE A 207 -19.87 7.26 -20.09
C PHE A 207 -20.50 6.53 -21.30
N PRO A 208 -19.80 6.45 -22.46
CA PRO A 208 -18.48 7.01 -22.71
C PRO A 208 -18.51 8.55 -22.76
N THR A 209 -17.44 9.19 -22.29
CA THR A 209 -17.27 10.65 -22.35
C THR A 209 -15.97 10.95 -23.07
N GLU A 210 -16.05 11.85 -24.05
CA GLU A 210 -14.85 12.47 -24.63
C GLU A 210 -14.46 13.68 -23.78
N ILE A 211 -13.16 13.79 -23.53
CA ILE A 211 -12.53 14.85 -22.77
C ILE A 211 -11.52 15.53 -23.68
N ALA A 212 -11.66 16.84 -23.89
CA ALA A 212 -10.66 17.67 -24.55
C ALA A 212 -9.90 18.47 -23.49
N ALA A 213 -8.57 18.34 -23.48
CA ALA A 213 -7.70 19.06 -22.57
C ALA A 213 -6.92 20.14 -23.31
N SER A 214 -6.97 21.37 -22.80
CA SER A 214 -6.26 22.50 -23.37
C SER A 214 -4.77 22.46 -23.03
N ARG A 215 -3.91 22.77 -24.00
CA ARG A 215 -2.47 23.02 -23.75
C ARG A 215 -2.23 24.30 -22.95
N GLN A 216 -3.17 25.23 -22.98
CA GLN A 216 -3.08 26.50 -22.26
C GLN A 216 -2.90 26.26 -20.76
N GLY A 217 -2.20 27.19 -20.10
CA GLY A 217 -1.91 27.08 -18.67
C GLY A 217 -0.96 25.93 -18.31
N ASN A 218 -0.26 25.32 -19.28
CA ASN A 218 0.64 24.18 -19.04
C ASN A 218 -0.05 23.03 -18.28
N LEU A 219 -1.29 22.71 -18.65
CA LEU A 219 -2.08 21.67 -18.00
C LEU A 219 -1.35 20.33 -18.00
N ALA A 220 -1.36 19.66 -16.85
CA ALA A 220 -0.96 18.27 -16.73
C ALA A 220 -1.97 17.50 -15.90
N LEU A 221 -2.26 16.26 -16.30
CA LEU A 221 -3.22 15.36 -15.67
C LEU A 221 -2.50 14.17 -15.03
N GLY A 222 -2.85 13.87 -13.78
CA GLY A 222 -2.32 12.74 -13.00
C GLY A 222 -3.28 11.55 -12.97
N GLY A 223 -4.56 11.78 -13.27
CA GLY A 223 -5.59 10.74 -13.31
C GLY A 223 -7.01 11.28 -13.12
N TRP A 224 -7.96 10.36 -13.01
CA TRP A 224 -9.38 10.64 -12.84
C TRP A 224 -9.92 9.90 -11.62
N LEU A 225 -10.46 10.60 -10.64
CA LEU A 225 -11.27 9.99 -9.58
C LEU A 225 -12.70 9.82 -10.11
N ILE A 226 -13.13 8.59 -10.32
CA ILE A 226 -14.45 8.24 -10.87
C ILE A 226 -15.24 7.48 -9.80
N GLN A 227 -16.34 8.08 -9.34
CA GLN A 227 -17.18 7.53 -8.28
C GLN A 227 -18.59 7.29 -8.80
N ALA A 228 -19.15 6.13 -8.46
CA ALA A 228 -20.56 5.84 -8.77
C ALA A 228 -21.48 6.85 -8.05
N PRO A 229 -22.67 7.13 -8.61
CA PRO A 229 -23.64 8.02 -7.95
C PRO A 229 -24.17 7.43 -6.64
N GLN A 230 -24.15 6.10 -6.50
CA GLN A 230 -24.53 5.40 -5.28
C GLN A 230 -23.30 5.13 -4.42
N PRO A 231 -23.40 5.25 -3.08
CA PRO A 231 -22.30 4.88 -2.20
C PRO A 231 -21.99 3.38 -2.26
N GLY A 232 -20.72 3.06 -2.09
CA GLY A 232 -20.22 1.69 -2.07
C GLY A 232 -18.71 1.65 -1.85
N VAL A 233 -18.09 0.52 -2.18
CA VAL A 233 -16.64 0.36 -2.09
C VAL A 233 -15.96 0.74 -3.39
N MET A 234 -14.91 1.54 -3.29
CA MET A 234 -13.92 1.77 -4.35
C MET A 234 -12.61 1.10 -3.94
N LEU A 235 -11.92 0.51 -4.91
CA LEU A 235 -10.53 0.08 -4.74
C LEU A 235 -9.71 0.64 -5.90
N THR A 236 -8.78 1.52 -5.55
CA THR A 236 -7.87 2.23 -6.45
C THR A 236 -6.52 1.48 -6.53
N PRO A 237 -6.18 0.83 -7.65
CA PRO A 237 -4.89 0.19 -7.84
C PRO A 237 -3.88 1.15 -8.48
N LEU A 238 -2.82 1.48 -7.74
CA LEU A 238 -1.70 2.31 -8.17
C LEU A 238 -0.45 1.45 -8.29
N GLY A 239 -0.47 0.61 -9.31
CA GLY A 239 0.63 -0.30 -9.62
C GLY A 239 1.59 0.27 -10.65
N ILE A 240 2.89 0.07 -10.44
CA ILE A 240 3.92 0.42 -11.41
C ILE A 240 4.78 -0.81 -11.70
N ASN A 241 4.86 -1.22 -12.97
CA ASN A 241 5.66 -2.38 -13.38
C ASN A 241 7.13 -2.25 -12.95
N GLY A 242 7.62 -3.23 -12.20
CA GLY A 242 9.01 -3.26 -11.70
C GLY A 242 9.28 -2.31 -10.54
N ALA A 243 8.25 -1.72 -9.92
CA ALA A 243 8.43 -0.85 -8.78
C ALA A 243 8.85 -1.60 -7.52
N THR A 244 9.75 -0.99 -6.78
CA THR A 244 10.01 -1.26 -5.36
C THR A 244 9.24 -0.23 -4.51
N LEU A 245 9.23 -0.42 -3.19
CA LEU A 245 8.67 0.52 -2.21
C LEU A 245 9.16 1.97 -2.41
N THR A 246 10.42 2.14 -2.82
CA THR A 246 11.06 3.44 -3.05
C THR A 246 10.60 4.14 -4.34
N MET A 247 9.73 3.51 -5.13
CA MET A 247 9.16 4.15 -6.33
C MET A 247 8.42 5.44 -6.00
N VAL A 248 7.76 5.51 -4.84
CA VAL A 248 7.05 6.72 -4.40
C VAL A 248 8.00 7.86 -4.02
N ASP A 249 9.30 7.60 -3.83
CA ASP A 249 10.30 8.65 -3.58
C ASP A 249 10.67 9.42 -4.85
N LYS A 250 10.31 8.88 -6.02
CA LYS A 250 10.38 9.60 -7.31
C LYS A 250 9.20 10.55 -7.50
N TRP A 251 8.20 10.50 -6.63
CA TRP A 251 7.07 11.42 -6.66
C TRP A 251 7.43 12.70 -5.90
N GLN A 252 6.71 13.77 -6.18
CA GLN A 252 6.88 15.00 -5.41
C GLN A 252 6.54 14.76 -3.93
N PRO A 253 7.17 15.46 -2.97
CA PRO A 253 6.91 15.27 -1.54
C PRO A 253 5.42 15.33 -1.15
N GLN A 254 4.64 16.16 -1.84
CA GLN A 254 3.20 16.39 -1.65
C GLN A 254 2.31 15.27 -2.20
N TRP A 255 2.86 14.16 -2.72
CA TRP A 255 2.04 13.02 -3.15
C TRP A 255 1.13 12.52 -2.01
N ILE A 256 1.58 12.65 -0.76
CA ILE A 256 0.81 12.29 0.43
C ILE A 256 -0.44 13.17 0.60
N ASP A 257 -0.38 14.44 0.21
CA ASP A 257 -1.52 15.37 0.29
C ASP A 257 -2.62 14.93 -0.68
N THR A 258 -2.23 14.53 -1.89
CA THR A 258 -3.17 13.95 -2.86
C THR A 258 -3.73 12.59 -2.41
N LEU A 259 -2.99 11.81 -1.61
CA LEU A 259 -3.52 10.62 -0.95
C LEU A 259 -4.58 11.00 0.11
N VAL A 260 -4.36 12.08 0.87
CA VAL A 260 -5.32 12.60 1.85
C VAL A 260 -6.61 13.06 1.16
N GLU A 261 -6.50 13.74 0.01
CA GLU A 261 -7.66 14.15 -0.79
C GLU A 261 -8.49 12.96 -1.29
N LEU A 262 -7.86 11.81 -1.57
CA LEU A 262 -8.57 10.57 -1.91
C LEU A 262 -9.36 9.97 -0.74
N LYS A 263 -9.08 10.39 0.50
CA LYS A 263 -9.74 9.95 1.74
C LYS A 263 -9.85 8.42 1.88
N PRO A 264 -8.74 7.66 1.75
CA PRO A 264 -8.79 6.21 1.92
C PRO A 264 -9.12 5.82 3.37
N ASP A 265 -9.94 4.79 3.52
CA ASP A 265 -10.20 4.09 4.78
C ASP A 265 -9.19 2.96 5.02
N MET A 266 -8.49 2.56 3.95
CA MET A 266 -7.43 1.57 3.99
C MET A 266 -6.38 1.86 2.92
N VAL A 267 -5.10 1.72 3.30
CA VAL A 267 -3.97 1.75 2.38
C VAL A 267 -3.30 0.39 2.37
N ILE A 268 -3.18 -0.21 1.18
CA ILE A 268 -2.48 -1.46 0.93
C ILE A 268 -1.11 -1.14 0.30
N LEU A 269 -0.03 -1.67 0.87
CA LEU A 269 1.30 -1.66 0.27
C LEU A 269 1.62 -3.07 -0.23
N ALA A 270 1.71 -3.23 -1.55
CA ALA A 270 1.90 -4.52 -2.24
C ALA A 270 3.20 -4.47 -3.07
N TYR A 271 4.33 -4.59 -2.37
CA TYR A 271 5.69 -4.57 -2.92
C TYR A 271 6.49 -5.77 -2.38
N GLY A 272 7.75 -5.89 -2.77
CA GLY A 272 8.66 -6.92 -2.27
C GLY A 272 9.17 -7.85 -3.36
N THR A 273 8.43 -8.02 -4.46
CA THR A 273 8.86 -8.89 -5.56
C THR A 273 10.14 -8.37 -6.17
N ASN A 274 10.19 -7.09 -6.56
CA ASN A 274 11.38 -6.53 -7.21
C ASN A 274 12.55 -6.36 -6.23
N GLU A 275 12.27 -6.07 -4.96
CA GLU A 275 13.25 -6.05 -3.88
C GLU A 275 13.92 -7.42 -3.71
N ALA A 276 13.14 -8.51 -3.75
CA ALA A 276 13.65 -9.87 -3.60
C ALA A 276 14.66 -10.26 -4.69
N PHE A 277 14.56 -9.68 -5.89
CA PHE A 277 15.47 -9.94 -7.01
C PHE A 277 16.81 -9.18 -6.91
N ASN A 278 16.94 -8.22 -6.00
CA ASN A 278 18.18 -7.50 -5.75
C ASN A 278 19.06 -8.24 -4.72
N ASP A 279 20.09 -8.96 -5.18
CA ASP A 279 20.94 -9.77 -4.30
C ASP A 279 21.73 -8.95 -3.27
N THR A 280 21.94 -7.66 -3.52
CA THR A 280 22.66 -6.75 -2.62
C THR A 280 21.74 -5.90 -1.75
N LEU A 281 20.42 -6.17 -1.73
CA LEU A 281 19.46 -5.45 -0.91
C LEU A 281 19.86 -5.47 0.58
N ASP A 282 19.98 -4.29 1.17
CA ASP A 282 20.06 -4.12 2.62
C ASP A 282 18.66 -4.29 3.23
N LEU A 283 18.45 -5.42 3.89
CA LEU A 283 17.17 -5.77 4.50
C LEU A 283 16.83 -4.88 5.71
N ALA A 284 17.83 -4.40 6.45
CA ALA A 284 17.61 -3.52 7.59
C ALA A 284 17.20 -2.12 7.12
N GLN A 285 17.86 -1.60 6.08
CA GLN A 285 17.47 -0.36 5.44
C GLN A 285 16.05 -0.47 4.83
N TYR A 286 15.76 -1.57 4.14
CA TYR A 286 14.43 -1.83 3.58
C TYR A 286 13.33 -1.85 4.65
N GLN A 287 13.54 -2.55 5.76
CA GLN A 287 12.61 -2.56 6.89
C GLN A 287 12.39 -1.13 7.43
N SER A 288 13.47 -0.37 7.66
CA SER A 288 13.40 1.00 8.18
C SER A 288 12.63 1.93 7.24
N GLN A 289 12.87 1.85 5.94
CA GLN A 289 12.13 2.61 4.92
C GLN A 289 10.64 2.27 4.91
N LEU A 290 10.31 0.99 5.03
CA LEU A 290 8.92 0.52 5.11
C LEU A 290 8.21 1.02 6.37
N GLU A 291 8.88 0.94 7.53
CA GLU A 291 8.37 1.51 8.78
C GLU A 291 8.13 3.02 8.67
N GLN A 292 9.06 3.75 8.06
CA GLN A 292 8.92 5.18 7.81
C GLN A 292 7.71 5.48 6.91
N LYS A 293 7.53 4.75 5.80
CA LYS A 293 6.38 4.94 4.91
C LYS A 293 5.05 4.68 5.59
N ILE A 294 4.96 3.61 6.39
CA ILE A 294 3.75 3.32 7.19
C ILE A 294 3.48 4.46 8.19
N SER A 295 4.52 4.97 8.85
CA SER A 295 4.40 6.10 9.79
C SER A 295 3.90 7.36 9.08
N THR A 296 4.46 7.73 7.94
CA THR A 296 4.01 8.88 7.13
C THR A 296 2.54 8.73 6.73
N ILE A 297 2.13 7.55 6.24
CA ILE A 297 0.74 7.27 5.88
C ILE A 297 -0.19 7.44 7.10
N ARG A 298 0.20 6.92 8.27
CA ARG A 298 -0.62 7.02 9.49
C ARG A 298 -0.75 8.44 10.03
N GLN A 299 0.31 9.24 9.92
CA GLN A 299 0.28 10.64 10.31
C GLN A 299 -0.69 11.44 9.44
N ALA A 300 -0.67 11.20 8.12
CA ALA A 300 -1.57 11.85 7.18
C ALA A 300 -3.01 11.31 7.24
N LEU A 301 -3.18 10.02 7.54
CA LEU A 301 -4.46 9.29 7.53
C LEU A 301 -4.68 8.55 8.86
N PRO A 302 -4.96 9.26 9.96
CA PRO A 302 -5.03 8.66 11.29
C PRO A 302 -6.13 7.60 11.45
N ASN A 303 -7.14 7.65 10.58
CA ASN A 303 -8.30 6.78 10.61
C ASN A 303 -8.22 5.60 9.61
N ALA A 304 -7.19 5.55 8.75
CA ALA A 304 -7.03 4.51 7.75
C ALA A 304 -6.29 3.29 8.31
N ALA A 305 -6.82 2.09 8.02
CA ALA A 305 -6.09 0.84 8.27
C ALA A 305 -4.92 0.70 7.28
N VAL A 306 -3.83 0.04 7.70
CA VAL A 306 -2.70 -0.26 6.82
C VAL A 306 -2.51 -1.76 6.71
N LEU A 307 -2.46 -2.26 5.47
CA LEU A 307 -2.14 -3.65 5.16
C LEU A 307 -0.91 -3.73 4.28
N LEU A 308 0.02 -4.59 4.67
CA LEU A 308 1.10 -5.04 3.80
C LEU A 308 0.67 -6.34 3.12
N VAL A 309 0.76 -6.39 1.81
CA VAL A 309 0.67 -7.64 1.03
C VAL A 309 2.09 -8.02 0.66
N GLY A 310 2.58 -9.12 1.22
CA GLY A 310 3.92 -9.60 0.92
C GLY A 310 4.08 -10.11 -0.50
N PRO A 311 5.32 -10.27 -1.00
CA PRO A 311 5.55 -10.80 -2.32
C PRO A 311 5.01 -12.23 -2.44
N SER A 312 4.53 -12.56 -3.64
CA SER A 312 4.21 -13.94 -4.00
C SER A 312 5.49 -14.79 -4.03
N ASP A 313 5.33 -16.10 -4.11
CA ASP A 313 6.46 -16.96 -4.42
C ASP A 313 7.02 -16.63 -5.83
N SER A 314 8.34 -16.79 -6.01
CA SER A 314 9.00 -16.51 -7.29
C SER A 314 10.26 -17.34 -7.50
N ILE A 315 10.64 -17.54 -8.77
CA ILE A 315 11.83 -18.27 -9.20
C ILE A 315 12.74 -17.33 -9.99
N LYS A 316 13.99 -17.22 -9.57
CA LYS A 316 15.06 -16.44 -10.23
C LYS A 316 16.00 -17.34 -11.04
N ASN A 317 16.33 -18.53 -10.54
CA ASN A 317 17.29 -19.43 -11.17
C ASN A 317 16.71 -20.85 -11.33
N ARG A 318 16.12 -21.17 -12.48
CA ARG A 318 15.51 -22.50 -12.72
C ARG A 318 16.48 -23.69 -12.68
N LYS A 319 17.79 -23.44 -12.66
CA LYS A 319 18.82 -24.48 -12.59
C LYS A 319 19.32 -24.74 -11.18
N GLY A 320 18.72 -24.11 -10.16
CA GLY A 320 19.06 -24.36 -8.76
C GLY A 320 18.84 -25.83 -8.38
N GLU A 321 19.73 -26.37 -7.54
CA GLU A 321 19.68 -27.77 -7.10
C GLU A 321 18.61 -27.99 -6.01
N SER A 322 18.36 -26.96 -5.19
CA SER A 322 17.28 -26.92 -4.22
C SER A 322 16.24 -25.85 -4.56
N CYS A 323 15.09 -25.90 -3.88
CA CYS A 323 14.09 -24.84 -4.01
C CYS A 323 14.64 -23.46 -3.63
N GLN A 324 15.42 -23.39 -2.56
CA GLN A 324 16.03 -22.15 -2.08
C GLN A 324 17.01 -21.56 -3.11
N ASP A 325 17.77 -22.41 -3.81
CA ASP A 325 18.68 -21.98 -4.88
C ASP A 325 17.93 -21.49 -6.12
N MET A 326 16.69 -21.93 -6.32
CA MET A 326 15.86 -21.47 -7.42
C MET A 326 15.18 -20.14 -7.14
N GLN A 327 14.85 -19.84 -5.88
CA GLN A 327 14.20 -18.60 -5.47
C GLN A 327 15.16 -17.41 -5.51
N PRO A 328 14.66 -16.16 -5.59
CA PRO A 328 15.48 -15.00 -5.34
C PRO A 328 16.08 -15.04 -3.92
N THR A 329 17.39 -14.86 -3.81
CA THR A 329 18.16 -14.95 -2.55
C THR A 329 17.57 -14.11 -1.42
N ARG A 330 16.95 -12.97 -1.74
CA ARG A 330 16.38 -12.05 -0.74
C ARG A 330 14.90 -12.28 -0.45
N LEU A 331 14.20 -13.20 -1.12
CA LEU A 331 12.75 -13.36 -0.98
C LEU A 331 12.31 -13.61 0.46
N SER A 332 12.90 -14.60 1.14
CA SER A 332 12.60 -14.87 2.55
C SER A 332 12.95 -13.68 3.45
N GLY A 333 14.09 -13.03 3.20
CA GLY A 333 14.51 -11.85 3.97
C GLY A 333 13.57 -10.66 3.80
N VAL A 334 13.04 -10.42 2.59
CA VAL A 334 12.06 -9.36 2.32
C VAL A 334 10.75 -9.64 3.05
N ILE A 335 10.25 -10.88 3.01
CA ILE A 335 9.02 -11.28 3.72
C ILE A 335 9.18 -11.06 5.24
N GLU A 336 10.30 -11.47 5.81
CA GLU A 336 10.56 -11.28 7.25
C GLU A 336 10.74 -9.80 7.62
N ALA A 337 11.38 -9.00 6.77
CA ALA A 337 11.47 -7.55 6.96
C ALA A 337 10.08 -6.88 6.93
N GLN A 338 9.19 -7.31 6.03
CA GLN A 338 7.81 -6.80 5.97
C GLN A 338 6.98 -7.21 7.18
N LYS A 339 7.10 -8.45 7.66
CA LYS A 339 6.48 -8.91 8.92
C LYS A 339 6.97 -8.09 10.10
N ALA A 340 8.29 -7.88 10.22
CA ALA A 340 8.88 -7.09 11.27
C ALA A 340 8.40 -5.63 11.24
N ALA A 341 8.33 -5.01 10.06
CA ALA A 341 7.80 -3.66 9.90
C ALA A 341 6.31 -3.58 10.27
N ALA A 342 5.49 -4.53 9.81
CA ALA A 342 4.07 -4.59 10.19
C ALA A 342 3.88 -4.76 11.69
N GLN A 343 4.70 -5.60 12.33
CA GLN A 343 4.66 -5.80 13.78
C GLN A 343 5.07 -4.53 14.54
N SER A 344 6.18 -3.91 14.16
CA SER A 344 6.68 -2.65 14.73
C SER A 344 5.64 -1.53 14.64
N GLN A 345 5.00 -1.42 13.47
CA GLN A 345 4.00 -0.39 13.19
C GLN A 345 2.58 -0.78 13.60
N ARG A 346 2.34 -1.99 14.15
CA ARG A 346 1.00 -2.51 14.46
C ARG A 346 0.05 -2.45 13.25
N ALA A 347 0.49 -2.93 12.11
CA ALA A 347 -0.25 -3.00 10.86
C ALA A 347 -0.72 -4.45 10.59
N LEU A 348 -1.48 -4.64 9.51
CA LEU A 348 -1.78 -5.98 9.00
C LEU A 348 -0.67 -6.45 8.05
N PHE A 349 -0.43 -7.76 8.00
CA PHE A 349 0.43 -8.40 7.01
C PHE A 349 -0.24 -9.63 6.44
N TRP A 350 -0.28 -9.75 5.11
CA TRP A 350 -0.75 -10.94 4.41
C TRP A 350 0.42 -11.64 3.70
N ASP A 351 0.71 -12.87 4.12
CA ASP A 351 1.81 -13.67 3.57
C ASP A 351 1.38 -14.38 2.28
N TRP A 352 1.55 -13.69 1.14
CA TRP A 352 1.13 -14.22 -0.16
C TRP A 352 1.90 -15.50 -0.53
N ARG A 353 3.21 -15.56 -0.26
CA ARG A 353 4.00 -16.78 -0.46
C ARG A 353 3.44 -17.95 0.35
N ALA A 354 3.14 -17.75 1.63
CA ALA A 354 2.52 -18.79 2.45
C ALA A 354 1.14 -19.20 1.91
N PHE A 355 0.33 -18.25 1.44
CA PHE A 355 -0.99 -18.54 0.85
C PHE A 355 -0.87 -19.43 -0.39
N MET A 356 0.17 -19.22 -1.19
CA MET A 356 0.44 -20.08 -2.36
C MET A 356 0.85 -21.51 -1.97
N GLY A 357 1.29 -21.72 -0.73
CA GLY A 357 1.79 -23.00 -0.23
C GLY A 357 3.29 -23.03 0.05
N GLY A 358 3.90 -21.86 0.28
CA GLY A 358 5.29 -21.74 0.73
C GLY A 358 6.32 -21.77 -0.40
N GLU A 359 7.51 -22.30 -0.09
CA GLU A 359 8.65 -22.29 -1.02
C GLU A 359 8.36 -23.10 -2.30
N CYS A 360 8.77 -22.54 -3.44
CA CYS A 360 8.52 -23.07 -4.79
C CYS A 360 7.04 -23.38 -5.08
N ALA A 361 6.11 -22.75 -4.38
CA ALA A 361 4.70 -22.83 -4.73
C ALA A 361 4.43 -22.31 -6.15
N VAL A 362 5.18 -21.32 -6.64
CA VAL A 362 4.95 -20.76 -7.98
C VAL A 362 5.14 -21.79 -9.10
N THR A 363 6.00 -22.81 -8.91
CA THR A 363 6.17 -23.89 -9.90
C THR A 363 4.92 -24.76 -9.97
N ARG A 364 4.39 -25.18 -8.81
CA ARG A 364 3.13 -25.94 -8.72
C ARG A 364 1.94 -25.12 -9.24
N TRP A 365 1.94 -23.81 -9.02
CA TRP A 365 0.93 -22.90 -9.58
C TRP A 365 1.08 -22.78 -11.09
N ALA A 366 2.29 -22.75 -11.65
CA ALA A 366 2.50 -22.73 -13.08
C ALA A 366 2.01 -24.03 -13.73
N ASP A 367 2.29 -25.19 -13.12
CA ASP A 367 1.81 -26.50 -13.57
C ASP A 367 0.28 -26.59 -13.57
N ALA A 368 -0.37 -25.91 -12.62
CA ALA A 368 -1.83 -25.79 -12.54
C ALA A 368 -2.44 -24.70 -13.45
N GLY A 369 -1.62 -23.94 -14.18
CA GLY A 369 -2.07 -22.81 -15.02
C GLY A 369 -2.42 -21.53 -14.25
N ASP A 370 -2.10 -21.47 -12.95
CA ASP A 370 -2.29 -20.32 -12.07
C ASP A 370 -1.10 -19.35 -12.08
N ALA A 371 0.07 -19.74 -12.58
CA ALA A 371 1.23 -18.86 -12.75
C ALA A 371 1.75 -18.81 -14.20
N ARG A 372 2.44 -17.73 -14.55
CA ARG A 372 3.09 -17.60 -15.85
C ARG A 372 4.38 -18.41 -15.90
N PRO A 373 4.83 -18.83 -17.10
CA PRO A 373 6.10 -19.53 -17.26
C PRO A 373 7.33 -18.71 -16.89
N ASP A 374 7.22 -17.40 -16.59
CA ASP A 374 8.32 -16.59 -16.09
C ASP A 374 8.68 -16.90 -14.62
N GLY A 375 7.82 -17.62 -13.89
CA GLY A 375 8.05 -17.99 -12.50
C GLY A 375 7.99 -16.80 -11.54
N VAL A 376 7.40 -15.68 -11.96
CA VAL A 376 7.27 -14.46 -11.16
C VAL A 376 5.82 -13.98 -11.16
N HIS A 377 5.23 -13.82 -12.34
CA HIS A 377 3.88 -13.28 -12.48
C HIS A 377 2.84 -14.40 -12.48
N LEU A 378 1.64 -14.08 -11.98
CA LEU A 378 0.53 -15.04 -11.99
C LEU A 378 -0.26 -14.97 -13.31
N SER A 379 -1.01 -16.04 -13.59
CA SER A 379 -2.07 -15.98 -14.59
C SER A 379 -3.25 -15.16 -14.05
N GLN A 380 -4.23 -14.83 -14.90
CA GLN A 380 -5.44 -14.16 -14.43
C GLN A 380 -6.14 -14.97 -13.34
N ASN A 381 -6.18 -16.30 -13.45
CA ASN A 381 -6.79 -17.17 -12.46
C ASN A 381 -5.99 -17.19 -11.15
N GLY A 382 -4.66 -17.29 -11.21
CA GLY A 382 -3.85 -17.23 -9.99
C GLY A 382 -3.98 -15.91 -9.23
N TYR A 383 -4.04 -14.78 -9.95
CA TYR A 383 -4.33 -13.49 -9.32
C TYR A 383 -5.71 -13.46 -8.66
N LYS A 384 -6.74 -13.97 -9.35
CA LYS A 384 -8.10 -14.03 -8.78
C LYS A 384 -8.17 -14.92 -7.54
N ARG A 385 -7.61 -16.13 -7.62
CA ARG A 385 -7.51 -17.08 -6.51
C ARG A 385 -6.82 -16.45 -5.28
N SER A 386 -5.75 -15.70 -5.52
CA SER A 386 -5.03 -14.98 -4.46
C SER A 386 -5.87 -13.87 -3.84
N ALA A 387 -6.54 -13.06 -4.67
CA ALA A 387 -7.40 -11.98 -4.20
C ALA A 387 -8.63 -12.50 -3.43
N ASP A 388 -9.21 -13.62 -3.87
CA ASP A 388 -10.28 -14.30 -3.16
C ASP A 388 -9.81 -14.80 -1.79
N GLY A 389 -8.61 -15.39 -1.71
CA GLY A 389 -8.00 -15.80 -0.45
C GLY A 389 -7.78 -14.65 0.54
N LEU A 390 -7.22 -13.52 0.06
CA LEU A 390 -7.10 -12.31 0.88
C LEU A 390 -8.46 -11.78 1.31
N PHE A 391 -9.45 -11.78 0.41
CA PHE A 391 -10.80 -11.33 0.73
C PHE A 391 -11.42 -12.15 1.86
N GLU A 392 -11.42 -13.48 1.79
CA GLU A 392 -12.00 -14.32 2.85
C GLU A 392 -11.32 -14.08 4.20
N GLN A 393 -9.98 -14.05 4.22
CA GLN A 393 -9.22 -13.82 5.46
C GLN A 393 -9.44 -12.42 6.05
N LEU A 394 -9.63 -11.42 5.18
CA LEU A 394 -10.02 -10.08 5.61
C LEU A 394 -11.45 -10.04 6.17
N MET A 395 -12.38 -10.80 5.59
CA MET A 395 -13.75 -10.91 6.09
C MET A 395 -13.79 -11.61 7.46
N ASP A 396 -13.00 -12.66 7.65
CA ASP A 396 -12.84 -13.34 8.94
C ASP A 396 -12.30 -12.37 10.01
N LEU A 397 -11.25 -11.61 9.70
CA LEU A 397 -10.70 -10.57 10.58
C LEU A 397 -11.75 -9.51 10.96
N LEU A 398 -12.63 -9.15 10.03
CA LEU A 398 -13.67 -8.14 10.24
C LEU A 398 -14.92 -8.70 10.92
N GLY A 399 -15.01 -10.02 11.11
CA GLY A 399 -16.18 -10.71 11.66
C GLY A 399 -17.40 -10.62 10.73
N ARG A 400 -17.20 -10.76 9.41
CA ARG A 400 -18.25 -10.51 8.41
C ARG A 400 -18.56 -11.71 7.55
#